data_AF-A0A1C5UJY1-F1
#
_entry.id   AF-A0A1C5UJY1-F1
#
_cell.length_a   1.000
_cell.length_b   1.000
_cell.length_c   1.000
_cell.angle_alpha   90.00
_cell.angle_beta   90.00
_cell.angle_gamma   90.00
#
_symmetry.space_group_name_H-M   'P 1'
#
loop_
_entity.id
_entity.type
_entity.pdbx_description
1 polymer ?
#
loop_
_entity_poly.entity_id
_entity_poly.type
_entity_poly.pdbx_seq_one_letter_code
_entity_poly.pdbx_strand_id
1 'polypeptide(L)'
;MQEVTRQFNDEKVVENLYSFMGESRKEYLPHGVTENEFLKRLDPLELEKIQKDIAYSMIRRKTFNDARVLKKWQVIIDVTELDEGYQKKNDYYLSRCYNRGKADEFIKYHRSVLEAKLYFGNNLVCSIASEPIENTEYIDQSEKK
;
A
#
# COMPACT_ATOMS: atom_id res chain seq x y z
N MET A 1 7.84 2.79 -12.71
CA MET A 1 7.32 1.57 -13.40
C MET A 1 8.39 0.49 -13.54
N GLN A 2 9.59 0.78 -14.04
CA GLN A 2 10.74 -0.17 -14.01
C GLN A 2 11.14 -0.59 -12.58
N GLU A 3 10.94 0.29 -11.61
CA GLU A 3 11.25 0.04 -10.21
C GLU A 3 10.45 -1.12 -9.60
N VAL A 4 9.16 -1.23 -9.92
CA VAL A 4 8.31 -2.36 -9.50
C VAL A 4 8.85 -3.66 -10.09
N THR A 5 9.13 -3.68 -11.40
CA THR A 5 9.72 -4.86 -12.06
C THR A 5 11.08 -5.23 -11.46
N ARG A 6 11.88 -4.26 -10.99
CA ARG A 6 13.16 -4.54 -10.33
C ARG A 6 12.98 -5.08 -8.90
N GLN A 7 12.02 -4.55 -8.15
CA GLN A 7 11.74 -5.00 -6.77
C GLN A 7 11.11 -6.39 -6.75
N PHE A 8 10.24 -6.70 -7.71
CA PHE A 8 9.52 -7.97 -7.79
C PHE A 8 10.37 -9.09 -8.41
N ASN A 9 11.32 -8.78 -9.30
CA ASN A 9 12.29 -9.76 -9.82
C ASN A 9 13.44 -10.09 -8.84
N ASP A 10 13.20 -9.97 -7.53
CA ASP A 10 14.08 -10.57 -6.53
C ASP A 10 13.85 -12.08 -6.49
N GLU A 11 14.93 -12.85 -6.45
CA GLU A 11 14.88 -14.31 -6.53
C GLU A 11 13.96 -14.95 -5.48
N LYS A 12 13.96 -14.43 -4.24
CA LYS A 12 13.10 -14.92 -3.16
C LYS A 12 11.65 -14.54 -3.39
N VAL A 13 11.41 -13.33 -3.90
CA VAL A 13 10.05 -12.85 -4.21
C VAL A 13 9.43 -13.70 -5.30
N VAL A 14 10.18 -13.95 -6.38
CA VAL A 14 9.77 -14.81 -7.50
C VAL A 14 9.47 -16.23 -7.00
N GLU A 15 10.36 -16.84 -6.22
CA GLU A 15 10.18 -18.18 -5.66
C GLU A 15 8.92 -18.29 -4.78
N ASN A 16 8.75 -17.34 -3.85
CA ASN A 16 7.61 -17.33 -2.94
C ASN A 16 6.28 -17.17 -3.69
N LEU A 17 6.23 -16.28 -4.69
CA LEU A 17 5.02 -16.05 -5.48
C LEU A 17 4.66 -17.27 -6.32
N TYR A 18 5.61 -17.88 -7.03
CA TYR A 18 5.34 -19.10 -7.79
C TYR A 18 4.93 -20.26 -6.89
N SER A 19 5.57 -20.41 -5.72
CA SER A 19 5.18 -21.41 -4.72
C SER A 19 3.76 -21.17 -4.19
N PHE A 20 3.36 -19.91 -3.97
CA PHE A 20 2.02 -19.56 -3.53
C PHE A 20 0.96 -19.84 -4.62
N MET A 21 1.29 -19.55 -5.88
CA MET A 21 0.44 -19.83 -7.04
C MET A 21 0.35 -21.33 -7.38
N GLY A 22 1.19 -22.18 -6.79
CA GLY A 22 1.26 -23.61 -7.11
C GLY A 22 1.84 -23.89 -8.51
N GLU A 23 2.58 -22.94 -9.08
CA GLU A 23 3.23 -23.07 -10.38
C GLU A 23 4.72 -23.35 -10.24
N SER A 24 5.30 -23.98 -11.25
CA SER A 24 6.75 -24.15 -11.35
C SER A 24 7.44 -22.79 -11.43
N ARG A 25 8.50 -22.60 -10.63
CA ARG A 25 9.29 -21.36 -10.60
C ARG A 25 9.77 -20.97 -12.00
N LYS A 26 9.54 -19.72 -12.38
CA LYS A 26 10.14 -19.09 -13.57
C LYS A 26 11.28 -18.16 -13.15
N GLU A 27 12.09 -17.74 -14.10
CA GLU A 27 13.26 -16.88 -13.86
C GLU A 27 12.86 -15.45 -13.46
N TYR A 28 11.73 -14.96 -13.98
CA TYR A 28 11.22 -13.61 -13.74
C TYR A 28 9.70 -13.63 -13.61
N LEU A 29 9.16 -12.66 -12.89
CA LEU A 29 7.73 -12.38 -12.89
C LEU A 29 7.33 -11.64 -14.17
N PRO A 30 6.04 -11.69 -14.56
CA PRO A 30 5.53 -10.86 -15.64
C PRO A 30 5.96 -9.40 -15.48
N HIS A 31 6.15 -8.69 -16.60
CA HIS A 31 6.53 -7.28 -16.52
C HIS A 31 5.52 -6.53 -15.64
N GLY A 32 6.00 -5.62 -14.79
CA GLY A 32 5.16 -4.82 -13.89
C GLY A 32 4.00 -4.06 -14.56
N VAL A 33 4.00 -3.90 -15.88
CA VAL A 33 2.82 -3.43 -16.63
C VAL A 33 1.71 -4.48 -16.58
N THR A 34 2.01 -5.74 -16.92
CA THR A 34 1.08 -6.86 -16.86
C THR A 34 0.59 -7.12 -15.43
N GLU A 35 1.49 -7.06 -14.45
CA GLU A 35 1.11 -7.19 -13.04
C GLU A 35 0.16 -6.08 -12.61
N ASN A 36 0.45 -4.82 -12.93
CA ASN A 36 -0.44 -3.70 -12.58
C ASN A 36 -1.80 -3.80 -13.28
N GLU A 37 -1.84 -4.18 -14.55
CA GLU A 37 -3.11 -4.39 -15.27
C GLU A 37 -3.94 -5.53 -14.69
N PHE A 38 -3.28 -6.56 -14.14
CA PHE A 38 -3.95 -7.62 -13.40
C PHE A 38 -4.45 -7.12 -12.03
N LEU A 39 -3.59 -6.49 -11.22
CA LEU A 39 -3.91 -6.00 -9.89
C LEU A 39 -5.05 -4.97 -9.91
N LYS A 40 -5.15 -4.13 -10.94
CA LYS A 40 -6.27 -3.19 -11.14
C LYS A 40 -7.63 -3.86 -11.29
N ARG A 41 -7.67 -5.15 -11.69
CA ARG A 41 -8.92 -5.90 -11.88
C ARG A 41 -9.35 -6.65 -10.63
N LEU A 42 -8.49 -6.74 -9.61
CA LEU A 42 -8.84 -7.39 -8.35
C LEU A 42 -9.78 -6.50 -7.55
N ASP A 43 -10.77 -7.12 -6.90
CA ASP A 43 -11.64 -6.40 -5.98
C ASP A 43 -10.85 -6.01 -4.72
N PRO A 44 -10.76 -4.70 -4.39
CA PRO A 44 -10.09 -4.24 -3.18
C PRO A 44 -10.62 -4.91 -1.90
N LEU A 45 -11.93 -5.23 -1.85
CA LEU A 45 -12.53 -5.88 -0.67
C LEU A 45 -12.05 -7.31 -0.49
N GLU A 46 -11.80 -8.04 -1.59
CA GLU A 46 -11.22 -9.38 -1.54
C GLU A 46 -9.76 -9.34 -1.08
N LEU A 47 -8.99 -8.36 -1.56
CA LEU A 47 -7.61 -8.14 -1.13
C LEU A 47 -7.52 -7.84 0.38
N GLU A 48 -8.38 -6.95 0.87
CA GLU A 48 -8.43 -6.63 2.31
C GLU A 48 -8.84 -7.87 3.13
N LYS A 49 -9.76 -8.69 2.63
CA LYS A 49 -10.13 -9.95 3.28
C LYS A 49 -8.94 -10.91 3.40
N ILE A 50 -8.15 -11.07 2.33
CA ILE A 50 -6.93 -11.91 2.35
C ILE A 50 -5.94 -11.38 3.41
N GLN A 51 -5.73 -10.07 3.48
CA GLN A 51 -4.87 -9.46 4.51
C GLN A 51 -5.37 -9.73 5.93
N LYS A 52 -6.68 -9.59 6.16
CA LYS A 52 -7.31 -9.92 7.46
C LYS A 52 -7.14 -11.39 7.81
N ASP A 53 -7.29 -12.31 6.87
CA ASP A 53 -7.13 -13.74 7.09
C ASP A 53 -5.67 -14.12 7.44
N ILE A 54 -4.70 -13.45 6.82
CA ILE A 54 -3.27 -13.58 7.16
C ILE A 54 -3.03 -13.09 8.59
N ALA A 55 -3.50 -11.88 8.93
CA ALA A 55 -3.36 -11.32 10.27
C ALA A 55 -4.02 -12.20 11.35
N TYR A 56 -5.23 -12.69 11.07
CA TYR A 56 -5.96 -13.60 11.94
C TYR A 56 -5.20 -14.91 12.16
N SER A 57 -4.64 -15.48 11.09
CA SER A 57 -3.83 -16.70 11.16
C SER A 57 -2.59 -16.49 12.04
N MET A 58 -1.90 -15.36 11.91
CA MET A 58 -0.75 -15.00 12.75
C MET A 58 -1.13 -14.87 14.24
N ILE A 59 -2.26 -14.22 14.54
CA ILE A 59 -2.78 -14.12 15.92
C ILE A 59 -3.09 -15.52 16.48
N ARG A 60 -3.78 -16.37 15.70
CA ARG A 60 -4.19 -17.72 16.16
C ARG A 60 -3.01 -18.64 16.44
N ARG A 61 -1.90 -18.49 15.72
CA ARG A 61 -0.67 -19.26 15.94
C ARG A 61 0.04 -18.92 17.26
N LYS A 62 -0.31 -17.79 17.90
CA LYS A 62 0.28 -17.32 19.18
C LYS A 62 1.79 -17.01 19.13
N THR A 63 2.41 -17.11 17.95
CA THR A 63 3.85 -16.85 17.72
C THR A 63 4.27 -15.45 18.20
N PHE A 64 3.38 -14.47 18.07
CA PHE A 64 3.65 -13.07 18.38
C PHE A 64 2.98 -12.57 19.67
N ASN A 65 2.58 -13.48 20.56
CA ASN A 65 1.84 -13.10 21.77
C ASN A 65 2.59 -12.15 22.69
N ASP A 66 3.92 -12.14 22.63
CA ASP A 66 4.80 -11.28 23.42
C ASP A 66 4.81 -9.82 22.94
N ALA A 67 4.32 -9.55 21.71
CA ALA A 67 4.16 -8.20 21.19
C ALA A 67 2.94 -7.45 21.79
N ARG A 68 2.10 -8.14 22.57
CA ARG A 68 0.93 -7.55 23.20
C ARG A 68 1.34 -6.70 24.40
N VAL A 69 0.77 -5.50 24.48
CA VAL A 69 0.92 -4.61 25.64
C VAL A 69 -0.34 -4.71 26.49
N LEU A 70 -0.17 -4.93 27.80
CA LEU A 70 -1.30 -5.12 28.73
C LEU A 70 -2.29 -6.22 28.26
N LYS A 71 -1.75 -7.31 27.69
CA LYS A 71 -2.52 -8.42 27.08
C LYS A 71 -3.40 -8.03 25.88
N LYS A 72 -3.23 -6.82 25.33
CA LYS A 72 -3.96 -6.31 24.16
C LYS A 72 -3.03 -6.22 22.95
N TRP A 73 -3.58 -6.48 21.77
CA TRP A 73 -2.90 -6.21 20.52
C TRP A 73 -2.85 -4.70 20.27
N GLN A 74 -1.76 -4.24 19.66
CA GLN A 74 -1.55 -2.84 19.34
C GLN A 74 -1.97 -2.60 17.88
N VAL A 75 -2.84 -1.62 17.67
CA VAL A 75 -3.23 -1.15 16.35
C VAL A 75 -2.69 0.26 16.17
N ILE A 76 -1.95 0.47 15.11
CA ILE A 76 -1.39 1.74 14.68
C ILE A 76 -2.31 2.30 13.61
N ILE A 77 -2.69 3.57 13.76
CA ILE A 77 -3.43 4.30 12.73
C ILE A 77 -2.42 5.14 11.96
N ASP A 78 -2.24 4.81 10.69
CA ASP A 78 -1.29 5.45 9.79
C ASP A 78 -2.06 6.26 8.75
N VAL A 79 -1.69 7.54 8.57
CA VAL A 79 -2.34 8.48 7.65
C VAL A 79 -1.35 8.96 6.59
N THR A 80 -0.48 8.06 6.13
CA THR A 80 0.56 8.38 5.15
C THR A 80 -0.03 8.56 3.74
N GLU A 81 0.54 9.49 2.97
CA GLU A 81 0.22 9.76 1.56
C GLU A 81 0.78 8.66 0.63
N LEU A 82 0.23 7.44 0.70
CA LEU A 82 0.71 6.28 -0.07
C LEU A 82 0.28 6.30 -1.55
N ASP A 83 -0.72 7.11 -1.92
CA ASP A 83 -1.30 7.15 -3.25
C ASP A 83 -0.91 8.45 -3.99
N GLU A 84 0.34 8.53 -4.46
CA GLU A 84 0.88 9.63 -5.28
C GLU A 84 1.26 9.17 -6.69
N GLY A 85 1.01 10.00 -7.71
CA GLY A 85 1.48 9.76 -9.07
C GLY A 85 1.32 10.95 -10.02
N TYR A 86 1.70 10.75 -11.29
CA TYR A 86 1.58 11.79 -12.34
C TYR A 86 0.19 11.86 -12.98
N GLN A 87 -0.72 10.94 -12.62
CA GLN A 87 -2.07 10.85 -13.20
C GLN A 87 -3.12 11.03 -12.10
N LYS A 88 -4.08 11.93 -12.33
CA LYS A 88 -5.29 12.07 -11.51
C LYS A 88 -6.23 10.90 -11.81
N LYS A 89 -6.53 10.04 -10.82
CA LYS A 89 -7.38 8.85 -11.01
C LYS A 89 -8.87 9.12 -10.74
N ASN A 90 -9.18 10.06 -9.86
CA ASN A 90 -10.56 10.50 -9.54
C ASN A 90 -10.54 11.91 -8.93
N ASP A 91 -11.72 12.44 -8.59
CA ASP A 91 -11.88 13.82 -8.11
C ASP A 91 -11.40 14.08 -6.69
N TYR A 92 -11.13 13.04 -5.91
CA TYR A 92 -10.66 13.15 -4.53
C TYR A 92 -9.14 13.40 -4.42
N TYR A 93 -8.41 13.46 -5.53
CA TYR A 93 -6.97 13.74 -5.53
C TYR A 93 -6.67 15.23 -5.44
N LEU A 94 -5.69 15.56 -4.61
CA LEU A 94 -5.09 16.88 -4.53
C LEU A 94 -3.88 16.98 -5.48
N SER A 95 -3.62 18.14 -6.04
CA SER A 95 -2.40 18.40 -6.82
C SER A 95 -1.31 18.99 -5.93
N ARG A 96 -0.06 18.64 -6.23
CA ARG A 96 1.14 19.18 -5.59
C ARG A 96 2.13 19.57 -6.68
N CYS A 97 2.51 20.84 -6.70
CA CYS A 97 3.55 21.35 -7.59
C CYS A 97 4.92 21.18 -6.92
N TYR A 98 5.82 20.51 -7.62
CA TYR A 98 7.22 20.32 -7.23
C TYR A 98 8.10 21.27 -8.03
N ASN A 99 9.20 21.72 -7.42
CA ASN A 99 10.16 22.64 -8.05
C ASN A 99 9.55 23.95 -8.58
N ARG A 100 8.52 24.47 -7.89
CA ARG A 100 7.80 25.67 -8.32
C ARG A 100 8.75 26.83 -8.65
N GLY A 101 8.63 27.38 -9.86
CA GLY A 101 9.45 28.48 -10.37
C GLY A 101 10.82 28.09 -10.96
N LYS A 102 11.09 26.79 -11.15
CA LYS A 102 12.29 26.28 -11.83
C LYS A 102 11.93 25.68 -13.20
N ALA A 103 12.93 25.44 -14.05
CA ALA A 103 12.76 24.85 -15.37
C ALA A 103 12.22 23.40 -15.34
N ASP A 104 12.40 22.71 -14.22
CA ASP A 104 11.96 21.34 -13.94
C ASP A 104 10.71 21.29 -13.05
N GLU A 105 9.84 22.29 -13.15
CA GLU A 105 8.54 22.30 -12.47
C GLU A 105 7.64 21.16 -13.00
N PHE A 106 7.06 20.38 -12.10
CA PHE A 106 6.08 19.34 -12.46
C PHE A 106 5.00 19.18 -11.40
N ILE A 107 3.86 18.63 -11.81
CA ILE A 107 2.72 18.38 -10.93
C ILE A 107 2.61 16.88 -10.69
N LYS A 108 2.39 16.50 -9.43
CA LYS A 108 1.86 15.19 -9.06
C LYS A 108 0.51 15.32 -8.38
N TYR A 109 -0.26 14.26 -8.46
CA TYR A 109 -1.53 14.09 -7.78
C TYR A 109 -1.33 13.13 -6.62
N HIS A 110 -1.89 13.45 -5.47
CA HIS A 110 -1.82 12.62 -4.27
C HIS A 110 -3.16 12.54 -3.56
N ARG A 111 -3.32 11.48 -2.78
CA ARG A 111 -4.43 11.30 -1.84
C ARG A 111 -3.91 10.56 -0.62
N SER A 112 -4.31 11.02 0.57
CA SER A 112 -4.00 10.33 1.82
C SER A 112 -4.83 9.07 1.96
N VAL A 113 -4.24 8.02 2.53
CA VAL A 113 -4.94 6.77 2.84
C VAL A 113 -4.82 6.53 4.33
N LEU A 114 -5.96 6.30 4.99
CA LEU A 114 -6.00 5.89 6.38
C LEU A 114 -5.82 4.37 6.44
N GLU A 115 -4.76 3.90 7.08
CA GLU A 115 -4.50 2.47 7.27
C GLU A 115 -4.53 2.10 8.75
N ALA A 116 -5.23 1.02 9.08
CA ALA A 116 -5.11 0.35 10.36
C ALA A 116 -4.07 -0.76 10.24
N LYS A 117 -3.05 -0.73 11.11
CA LYS A 117 -1.92 -1.65 11.08
C LYS A 117 -1.78 -2.37 12.41
N LEU A 118 -1.75 -3.70 12.37
CA LEU A 118 -1.50 -4.55 13.53
C LEU A 118 0.02 -4.72 13.73
N TYR A 119 0.50 -4.42 14.94
CA TYR A 119 1.91 -4.57 15.29
C TYR A 119 2.19 -5.95 15.94
N PHE A 120 3.14 -6.69 15.38
CA PHE A 120 3.52 -8.03 15.81
C PHE A 120 4.89 -8.11 16.52
N GLY A 121 5.53 -6.96 16.82
CA GLY A 121 6.88 -6.93 17.37
C GLY A 121 7.95 -7.15 16.30
N ASN A 122 9.23 -7.01 16.65
CA ASN A 122 10.38 -7.30 15.77
C ASN A 122 10.29 -6.67 14.38
N ASN A 123 9.85 -5.41 14.30
CA ASN A 123 9.63 -4.67 13.05
C ASN A 123 8.63 -5.32 12.08
N LEU A 124 7.77 -6.22 12.55
CA LEU A 124 6.68 -6.80 11.76
C LEU A 124 5.38 -6.04 12.00
N VAL A 125 4.82 -5.51 10.92
CA VAL A 125 3.56 -4.76 10.88
C VAL A 125 2.71 -5.32 9.75
N CYS A 126 1.41 -5.47 9.99
CA CYS A 126 0.46 -5.99 9.00
C CYS A 126 -0.72 -5.02 8.85
N SER A 127 -0.95 -4.49 7.64
CA SER A 127 -2.17 -3.74 7.34
C SER A 127 -3.39 -4.65 7.44
N ILE A 128 -4.45 -4.20 8.12
CA ILE A 128 -5.68 -4.96 8.36
C ILE A 128 -6.93 -4.26 7.85
N ALA A 129 -6.84 -2.97 7.54
CA ALA A 129 -7.88 -2.20 6.87
C ALA A 129 -7.27 -0.94 6.24
N SER A 130 -7.86 -0.47 5.15
CA SER A 130 -7.48 0.79 4.51
C SER A 130 -8.69 1.55 3.99
N GLU A 131 -8.70 2.86 4.17
CA GLU A 131 -9.75 3.74 3.66
C GLU A 131 -9.12 4.97 3.00
N PRO A 132 -9.34 5.20 1.69
CA PRO A 132 -8.87 6.41 1.03
C PRO A 132 -9.63 7.64 1.55
N ILE A 133 -8.92 8.72 1.84
CA ILE A 133 -9.55 9.97 2.29
C ILE A 133 -10.21 10.66 1.09
N GLU A 134 -11.51 10.93 1.22
CA GLU A 134 -12.28 11.69 0.24
C GLU A 134 -12.17 13.20 0.50
N ASN A 135 -11.44 13.91 -0.38
CA ASN A 135 -11.33 15.36 -0.30
C ASN A 135 -12.51 16.02 -1.04
N THR A 136 -13.66 16.12 -0.39
CA THR A 136 -14.90 16.69 -0.98
C THR A 136 -14.93 18.21 -1.03
N GLU A 137 -14.27 18.89 -0.10
CA GLU A 137 -14.17 20.35 -0.05
C GLU A 137 -12.70 20.78 0.05
N TYR A 138 -12.18 21.35 -1.05
CA TYR A 138 -10.87 21.98 -1.03
C TYR A 138 -10.99 23.39 -0.45
N ILE A 139 -10.57 23.58 0.79
CA ILE A 139 -10.39 24.93 1.36
C ILE A 139 -8.98 25.38 0.99
N ASP A 140 -8.87 26.19 -0.06
CA ASP A 140 -7.59 26.79 -0.42
C ASP A 140 -7.15 27.75 0.69
N GLN A 141 -6.21 27.31 1.53
CA GLN A 141 -5.69 28.14 2.63
C GLN A 141 -4.86 29.33 2.12
N SER A 142 -4.59 29.41 0.81
CA SER A 142 -3.91 30.56 0.21
C SER A 142 -4.81 31.79 0.06
N GLU A 143 -6.14 31.64 0.13
CA GLU A 143 -7.10 32.77 0.12
C GLU A 143 -7.23 33.48 1.49
N LYS A 144 -6.55 32.99 2.53
CA LYS A 144 -6.59 33.55 3.90
C LYS A 144 -5.40 34.48 4.24
N LYS A 145 -4.73 35.08 3.25
CA LYS A 145 -3.65 36.06 3.49
C LYS A 145 -3.98 37.42 2.92
#